data_AF-A0A3N2JI69-F1
#
_entry.id   AF-A0A3N2JI69-F1
#
_cell.length_a   1.000
_cell.length_b   1.000
_cell.length_c   1.000
_cell.angle_alpha   90.00
_cell.angle_beta   90.00
_cell.angle_gamma   90.00
#
_symmetry.space_group_name_H-M   'P 1'
#
loop_
_entity.id
_entity.type
_entity.pdbx_description
1 polymer ?
#
loop_
_entity_poly.entity_id
_entity_poly.type
_entity_poly.pdbx_seq_one_letter_code
_entity_poly.pdbx_strand_id
1 'polypeptide(L)'
;MTRTVTTRPTTRLTRVRGTAAVLAAGALLLTGCGTSGEDDGTTAGPAAASRTATPTPTPTPVALLTCDDLVDSSAVATTLTFADGKAPKVVEALQPDLQMDPYLITEAGGLGCSYRNGPEPTQPDYVEDGAAYVGVEVLPGAGDYFVEDAGDTDEPVDPSVDVAGVQSVSTCGPLGCLVAGVVGDSWVRVWMHTSGWEQDFSPYEGMPDREKTVLGGLQAIASRAYGALAEAPAEAYAWRARGEATPVTCKDLSAAVGKKAETWGYGKPLDKDAPAGPEDAKSFDQVLWMLMDGTTCRWKDGYDEDFVSVVPGAASLVERLATSPDEDVLYRPTTISGADQAIRYCRQDYCETFFSAGGDAYQTSSKSLAKKLAATAS
;
A
#
# COMPACT_ATOMS: atom_id res chain seq x y z
N MET A 1 25.15 -21.26 -42.08
CA MET A 1 24.89 -19.81 -41.91
C MET A 1 25.15 -19.46 -40.46
N THR A 2 26.31 -18.87 -40.20
CA THR A 2 26.86 -18.61 -38.87
C THR A 2 26.38 -17.23 -38.40
N ARG A 3 25.56 -17.17 -37.35
CA ARG A 3 25.10 -15.89 -36.76
C ARG A 3 26.13 -15.43 -35.74
N THR A 4 26.76 -14.30 -36.04
CA THR A 4 27.65 -13.56 -35.14
C THR A 4 26.82 -12.88 -34.06
N VAL A 5 27.05 -13.22 -32.79
CA VAL A 5 26.49 -12.52 -31.64
C VAL A 5 27.43 -11.36 -31.30
N THR A 6 26.96 -10.13 -31.48
CA THR A 6 27.67 -8.92 -31.08
C THR A 6 27.31 -8.58 -29.64
N THR A 7 28.19 -8.88 -28.70
CA THR A 7 28.08 -8.41 -27.31
C THR A 7 28.45 -6.92 -27.24
N ARG A 8 27.51 -6.07 -26.82
CA ARG A 8 27.81 -4.67 -26.45
C ARG A 8 28.43 -4.62 -25.05
N PRO A 9 29.43 -3.77 -24.81
CA PRO A 9 30.02 -3.61 -23.49
C PRO A 9 29.10 -2.81 -22.56
N THR A 10 28.79 -3.39 -21.41
CA THR A 10 28.11 -2.74 -20.29
C THR A 10 29.03 -1.68 -19.69
N THR A 11 28.69 -0.41 -19.87
CA THR A 11 29.45 0.69 -19.28
C THR A 11 29.02 0.83 -17.82
N ARG A 12 29.86 0.39 -16.87
CA ARG A 12 29.67 0.66 -15.43
C ARG A 12 29.88 2.15 -15.17
N LEU A 13 28.80 2.86 -14.84
CA LEU A 13 28.87 4.21 -14.27
C LEU A 13 29.23 4.11 -12.78
N THR A 14 30.48 4.41 -12.47
CA THR A 14 30.96 4.66 -11.11
C THR A 14 30.22 5.87 -10.53
N ARG A 15 29.38 5.67 -9.50
CA ARG A 15 28.78 6.76 -8.71
C ARG A 15 29.89 7.51 -7.98
N VAL A 16 30.13 8.76 -8.39
CA VAL A 16 30.90 9.74 -7.62
C VAL A 16 30.00 10.29 -6.52
N ARG A 17 30.37 10.11 -5.26
CA ARG A 17 29.72 10.75 -4.10
C ARG A 17 29.99 12.26 -4.18
N GLY A 18 29.01 13.02 -4.63
CA GLY A 18 29.00 14.48 -4.51
C GLY A 18 28.42 14.90 -3.17
N THR A 19 29.25 15.43 -2.28
CA THR A 19 28.83 16.23 -1.13
C THR A 19 28.10 17.48 -1.62
N ALA A 20 26.80 17.57 -1.38
CA ALA A 20 26.04 18.80 -1.60
C ALA A 20 26.32 19.79 -0.45
N ALA A 21 26.94 20.92 -0.80
CA ALA A 21 27.12 22.07 0.07
C ALA A 21 25.79 22.84 0.17
N VAL A 22 25.32 23.06 1.39
CA VAL A 22 24.16 23.90 1.71
C VAL A 22 24.55 25.37 1.47
N LEU A 23 23.99 25.97 0.42
CA LEU A 23 24.05 27.41 0.17
C LEU A 23 22.81 28.08 0.78
N ALA A 24 22.99 28.74 1.91
CA ALA A 24 21.99 29.59 2.54
C ALA A 24 21.82 30.88 1.74
N ALA A 25 20.68 31.02 1.07
CA ALA A 25 20.25 32.28 0.46
C ALA A 25 19.51 33.14 1.50
N GLY A 26 20.23 34.06 2.13
CA GLY A 26 19.64 35.11 2.97
C GLY A 26 19.17 36.28 2.11
N ALA A 27 17.85 36.49 2.05
CA ALA A 27 17.22 37.60 1.36
C ALA A 27 17.54 38.94 2.04
N LEU A 28 18.18 39.86 1.29
CA LEU A 28 18.24 41.29 1.61
C LEU A 28 16.92 41.96 1.20
N LEU A 29 16.15 42.41 2.18
CA LEU A 29 15.04 43.35 1.95
C LEU A 29 15.58 44.78 2.05
N LEU A 30 15.68 45.45 0.90
CA LEU A 30 15.94 46.89 0.77
C LEU A 30 14.64 47.66 1.06
N THR A 31 14.65 48.40 2.17
CA THR A 31 13.64 49.38 2.54
C THR A 31 13.66 50.60 1.62
N GLY A 32 12.50 50.94 1.06
CA GLY A 32 12.26 52.17 0.31
C GLY A 32 12.27 53.40 1.23
N CYS A 33 12.84 54.48 0.71
CA CYS A 33 12.94 55.78 1.37
C CYS A 33 12.18 56.82 0.53
N GLY A 34 11.40 57.68 1.18
CA GLY A 34 10.98 58.97 0.61
C GLY A 34 9.50 59.31 0.78
N THR A 35 9.11 59.80 1.96
CA THR A 35 7.97 60.71 2.11
C THR A 35 8.46 62.10 2.53
N SER A 36 7.79 63.09 1.96
CA SER A 36 7.71 64.52 2.23
C SER A 36 7.66 64.94 3.70
N GLY A 37 8.07 66.19 3.97
CA GLY A 37 7.59 66.95 5.13
C GLY A 37 8.63 67.89 5.75
N GLU A 38 8.47 69.18 5.49
CA GLU A 38 9.17 70.32 6.07
C GLU A 38 9.02 70.46 7.61
N ASP A 39 10.00 71.19 8.14
CA ASP A 39 10.20 71.78 9.47
C ASP A 39 8.95 72.13 10.31
N ASP A 40 9.01 71.85 11.62
CA ASP A 40 9.20 72.91 12.63
C ASP A 40 9.35 72.37 14.06
N GLY A 41 10.41 72.83 14.75
CA GLY A 41 10.36 73.35 16.12
C GLY A 41 9.97 72.48 17.34
N THR A 42 10.99 72.23 18.18
CA THR A 42 10.97 72.44 19.66
C THR A 42 10.51 71.31 20.61
N THR A 43 11.52 70.69 21.25
CA THR A 43 11.74 70.37 22.69
C THR A 43 10.57 69.96 23.61
N ALA A 44 10.61 68.71 24.12
CA ALA A 44 10.54 68.26 25.54
C ALA A 44 9.97 66.81 25.66
N GLY A 45 10.60 65.91 26.44
CA GLY A 45 10.05 64.58 26.79
C GLY A 45 8.92 64.66 27.84
N PRO A 46 8.46 63.58 28.52
CA PRO A 46 8.76 62.13 28.41
C PRO A 46 7.48 61.24 28.35
N ALA A 47 7.62 59.92 28.10
CA ALA A 47 6.87 58.83 28.78
C ALA A 47 7.10 57.48 28.06
N ALA A 48 7.58 56.48 28.81
CA ALA A 48 7.70 55.11 28.36
C ALA A 48 6.30 54.47 28.20
N ALA A 49 5.95 54.07 26.98
CA ALA A 49 4.81 53.19 26.73
C ALA A 49 5.32 51.74 26.63
N SER A 50 4.94 50.92 27.60
CA SER A 50 5.11 49.47 27.57
C SER A 50 4.47 48.90 26.32
N ARG A 51 5.28 48.30 25.44
CA ARG A 51 4.78 47.55 24.29
C ARG A 51 4.20 46.23 24.78
N THR A 52 2.88 46.10 24.74
CA THR A 52 2.17 44.84 24.87
C THR A 52 2.66 43.91 23.75
N ALA A 53 3.30 42.80 24.09
CA ALA A 53 3.69 41.79 23.12
C ALA A 53 2.43 41.16 22.52
N THR A 54 2.26 41.29 21.20
CA THR A 54 1.23 40.59 20.45
C THR A 54 1.48 39.08 20.58
N PRO A 55 0.48 38.26 20.99
CA PRO A 55 0.67 36.83 21.10
C PRO A 55 0.96 36.24 19.73
N THR A 56 2.03 35.45 19.63
CA THR A 56 2.35 34.67 18.43
C THR A 56 1.19 33.71 18.16
N PRO A 57 0.62 33.67 16.95
CA PRO A 57 -0.43 32.72 16.63
C PRO A 57 0.09 31.29 16.82
N THR A 58 -0.69 30.46 17.52
CA THR A 58 -0.42 29.03 17.63
C THR A 58 -0.68 28.41 16.25
N PRO A 59 0.24 27.59 15.70
CA PRO A 59 0.00 26.93 14.42
C PRO A 59 -1.24 26.03 14.52
N THR A 60 -2.16 26.19 13.57
CA THR A 60 -3.32 25.30 13.45
C THR A 60 -2.84 23.91 13.06
N PRO A 61 -3.25 22.84 13.76
CA PRO A 61 -2.91 21.48 13.35
C PRO A 61 -3.47 21.20 11.95
N VAL A 62 -2.62 20.64 11.09
CA VAL A 62 -3.01 20.20 9.74
C VAL A 62 -3.86 18.93 9.90
N ALA A 63 -5.02 18.91 9.24
CA ALA A 63 -5.88 17.73 9.20
C ALA A 63 -5.28 16.69 8.23
N LEU A 64 -5.31 15.42 8.62
CA LEU A 64 -4.88 14.32 7.74
C LEU A 64 -5.92 14.12 6.63
N LEU A 65 -5.43 13.81 5.43
CA LEU A 65 -6.27 13.40 4.31
C LEU A 65 -6.97 12.07 4.62
N THR A 66 -8.18 11.93 4.11
CA THR A 66 -9.06 10.77 4.26
C THR A 66 -9.40 10.17 2.89
N CYS A 67 -10.08 9.02 2.86
CA CYS A 67 -10.51 8.41 1.61
C CYS A 67 -11.44 9.30 0.79
N ASP A 68 -12.28 10.11 1.44
CA ASP A 68 -13.18 11.07 0.77
C ASP A 68 -12.41 12.22 0.10
N ASP A 69 -11.20 12.52 0.57
CA ASP A 69 -10.34 13.53 -0.04
C ASP A 69 -9.69 12.97 -1.32
N LEU A 70 -9.27 11.70 -1.30
CA LEU A 70 -8.57 11.03 -2.40
C LEU A 70 -9.50 10.50 -3.49
N VAL A 71 -10.73 10.12 -3.14
CA VAL A 71 -11.62 9.38 -4.03
C VAL A 71 -12.96 10.08 -4.18
N ASP A 72 -13.36 10.30 -5.43
CA ASP A 72 -14.71 10.74 -5.74
C ASP A 72 -15.66 9.53 -5.83
N SER A 73 -16.70 9.51 -5.00
CA SER A 73 -17.68 8.42 -4.97
C SER A 73 -18.38 8.18 -6.31
N SER A 74 -18.54 9.20 -7.16
CA SER A 74 -19.11 9.06 -8.50
C SER A 74 -18.14 8.39 -9.49
N ALA A 75 -16.84 8.61 -9.33
CA ALA A 75 -15.80 7.93 -10.11
C ALA A 75 -15.68 6.46 -9.72
N VAL A 76 -15.78 6.13 -8.43
CA VAL A 76 -15.90 4.75 -7.93
C VAL A 76 -17.14 4.08 -8.49
N ALA A 77 -18.30 4.72 -8.39
CA ALA A 77 -19.54 4.16 -8.92
C ALA A 77 -19.48 3.96 -10.44
N THR A 78 -18.86 4.88 -11.19
CA THR A 78 -18.70 4.73 -12.64
C THR A 78 -17.80 3.53 -12.96
N THR A 79 -16.65 3.41 -12.27
CA THR A 79 -15.72 2.29 -12.46
C THR A 79 -16.35 0.94 -12.12
N LEU A 80 -17.19 0.88 -11.07
CA LEU A 80 -17.86 -0.34 -10.61
C LEU A 80 -19.22 -0.61 -11.28
N THR A 81 -19.62 0.19 -12.28
CA THR A 81 -20.85 -0.08 -13.03
C THR A 81 -20.62 -1.24 -13.99
N PHE A 82 -21.42 -2.30 -13.85
CA PHE A 82 -21.33 -3.50 -14.66
C PHE A 82 -22.01 -3.35 -16.02
N ALA A 83 -21.87 -4.35 -16.89
CA ALA A 83 -22.42 -4.30 -18.25
C ALA A 83 -23.95 -4.16 -18.30
N ASP A 84 -24.65 -4.52 -17.21
CA ASP A 84 -26.10 -4.35 -17.10
C ASP A 84 -26.54 -2.87 -16.90
N GLY A 85 -25.57 -1.96 -16.70
CA GLY A 85 -25.79 -0.52 -16.56
C GLY A 85 -26.54 -0.12 -15.30
N LYS A 86 -26.74 -1.02 -14.34
CA LYS A 86 -27.39 -0.68 -13.08
C LYS A 86 -26.46 0.11 -12.19
N ALA A 87 -27.03 1.03 -11.40
CA ALA A 87 -26.27 1.74 -10.38
C ALA A 87 -25.64 0.72 -9.40
N PRO A 88 -24.31 0.77 -9.17
CA PRO A 88 -23.64 -0.18 -8.30
C PRO A 88 -24.05 0.02 -6.85
N LYS A 89 -24.07 -1.07 -6.09
CA LYS A 89 -24.20 -1.01 -4.64
C LYS A 89 -22.79 -1.06 -4.05
N VAL A 90 -22.16 0.11 -3.96
CA VAL A 90 -20.80 0.26 -3.46
C VAL A 90 -20.74 -0.02 -1.96
N VAL A 91 -19.79 -0.86 -1.56
CA VAL A 91 -19.48 -1.19 -0.16
C VAL A 91 -18.00 -0.93 0.04
N GLU A 92 -17.62 -0.21 1.10
CA GLU A 92 -16.22 -0.14 1.52
C GLU A 92 -15.76 -1.53 1.97
N ALA A 93 -14.79 -2.07 1.27
CA ALA A 93 -14.24 -3.40 1.54
C ALA A 93 -12.89 -3.53 0.86
N LEU A 94 -11.96 -4.21 1.54
CA LEU A 94 -10.67 -4.55 0.97
C LEU A 94 -10.78 -5.90 0.27
N GLN A 95 -10.18 -6.04 -0.90
CA GLN A 95 -10.12 -7.35 -1.57
C GLN A 95 -9.33 -8.32 -0.69
N PRO A 96 -9.93 -9.46 -0.31
CA PRO A 96 -9.22 -10.42 0.51
C PRO A 96 -8.11 -11.14 -0.25
N ASP A 97 -6.98 -11.27 0.41
CA ASP A 97 -5.77 -11.92 -0.07
C ASP A 97 -5.33 -12.99 0.95
N LEU A 98 -4.62 -14.00 0.47
CA LEU A 98 -3.97 -14.99 1.30
C LEU A 98 -2.69 -14.43 1.90
N GLN A 99 -2.08 -13.40 1.31
CA GLN A 99 -0.86 -12.76 1.76
C GLN A 99 -1.14 -11.52 2.61
N MET A 100 -0.21 -11.21 3.51
CA MET A 100 -0.35 -10.07 4.41
C MET A 100 -0.11 -8.71 3.70
N ASP A 101 0.52 -8.72 2.53
CA ASP A 101 1.06 -7.55 1.83
C ASP A 101 0.02 -6.45 1.57
N PRO A 102 -1.21 -6.75 1.06
CA PRO A 102 -2.22 -5.72 0.78
C PRO A 102 -2.71 -4.98 2.03
N TYR A 103 -2.46 -5.53 3.21
CA TYR A 103 -2.90 -4.98 4.50
C TYR A 103 -1.85 -4.10 5.18
N LEU A 104 -0.65 -3.99 4.59
CA LEU A 104 0.49 -3.30 5.19
C LEU A 104 0.48 -1.78 4.98
N ILE A 105 -0.27 -1.29 3.99
CA ILE A 105 -0.26 0.13 3.59
C ILE A 105 -0.42 1.09 4.78
N THR A 106 -1.35 0.81 5.69
CA THR A 106 -1.58 1.65 6.89
C THR A 106 -0.42 1.58 7.87
N GLU A 107 0.17 0.40 8.09
CA GLU A 107 1.30 0.25 9.01
C GLU A 107 2.57 0.92 8.46
N ALA A 108 2.69 0.99 7.13
CA ALA A 108 3.75 1.71 6.42
C ALA A 108 3.58 3.25 6.45
N GLY A 109 2.53 3.76 7.11
CA GLY A 109 2.23 5.20 7.13
C GLY A 109 1.59 5.70 5.83
N GLY A 110 1.05 4.81 5.02
CA GLY A 110 0.23 5.14 3.86
C GLY A 110 -1.27 5.13 4.15
N LEU A 111 -2.05 5.39 3.10
CA LEU A 111 -3.52 5.30 3.13
C LEU A 111 -3.99 4.41 1.97
N GLY A 112 -4.79 3.39 2.30
CA GLY A 112 -5.47 2.53 1.35
C GLY A 112 -6.98 2.69 1.49
N CYS A 113 -7.66 2.88 0.36
CA CYS A 113 -9.11 2.97 0.27
C CYS A 113 -9.58 1.95 -0.77
N SER A 114 -10.54 1.10 -0.44
CA SER A 114 -11.03 0.06 -1.35
C SER A 114 -12.53 -0.12 -1.24
N TYR A 115 -13.15 -0.41 -2.38
CA TYR A 115 -14.60 -0.49 -2.52
C TYR A 115 -14.97 -1.65 -3.42
N ARG A 116 -16.04 -2.36 -3.06
CA ARG A 116 -16.60 -3.49 -3.79
C ARG A 116 -17.96 -3.15 -4.39
N ASN A 117 -18.25 -3.73 -5.54
CA ASN A 117 -19.61 -4.00 -6.01
C ASN A 117 -19.76 -5.51 -6.28
N GLY A 118 -20.95 -6.07 -6.03
CA GLY A 118 -21.22 -7.51 -6.21
C GLY A 118 -21.43 -8.28 -4.90
N PRO A 119 -21.34 -9.62 -4.90
CA PRO A 119 -21.42 -10.46 -3.71
C PRO A 119 -20.21 -10.34 -2.77
N GLU A 120 -20.40 -10.71 -1.51
CA GLU A 120 -19.29 -10.91 -0.55
C GLU A 120 -18.43 -12.11 -1.00
N PRO A 121 -17.12 -12.10 -0.72
CA PRO A 121 -16.24 -13.19 -1.10
C PRO A 121 -16.53 -14.44 -0.26
N THR A 122 -16.44 -15.60 -0.90
CA THR A 122 -16.50 -16.90 -0.23
C THR A 122 -15.11 -17.52 0.01
N GLN A 123 -14.09 -16.94 -0.62
CA GLN A 123 -12.71 -17.36 -0.50
C GLN A 123 -11.75 -16.17 -0.73
N PRO A 124 -10.58 -16.15 -0.07
CA PRO A 124 -9.50 -15.20 -0.37
C PRO A 124 -8.82 -15.50 -1.72
N ASP A 125 -8.05 -14.53 -2.24
CA ASP A 125 -7.30 -14.50 -3.52
C ASP A 125 -8.10 -14.46 -4.81
N TYR A 126 -9.40 -14.67 -4.73
CA TYR A 126 -10.27 -14.64 -5.90
C TYR A 126 -11.36 -13.62 -5.68
N VAL A 127 -11.52 -12.74 -6.67
CA VAL A 127 -12.73 -11.93 -6.75
C VAL A 127 -13.88 -12.86 -7.10
N GLU A 128 -14.91 -12.86 -6.25
CA GLU A 128 -16.12 -13.67 -6.42
C GLU A 128 -16.80 -13.39 -7.76
N ASP A 129 -17.41 -14.41 -8.36
CA ASP A 129 -18.10 -14.27 -9.63
C ASP A 129 -19.15 -13.16 -9.57
N GLY A 130 -19.06 -12.21 -10.50
CA GLY A 130 -19.95 -11.05 -10.54
C GLY A 130 -19.60 -9.96 -9.51
N ALA A 131 -18.42 -10.01 -8.90
CA ALA A 131 -17.87 -8.95 -8.08
C ALA A 131 -16.70 -8.23 -8.76
N ALA A 132 -16.47 -7.00 -8.32
CA ALA A 132 -15.27 -6.23 -8.61
C ALA A 132 -14.91 -5.35 -7.42
N TYR A 133 -13.61 -5.11 -7.26
CA TYR A 133 -13.03 -4.19 -6.30
C TYR A 133 -12.32 -3.07 -7.04
N VAL A 134 -12.38 -1.86 -6.52
CA VAL A 134 -11.57 -0.72 -6.94
C VAL A 134 -10.89 -0.12 -5.73
N GLY A 135 -9.61 0.22 -5.85
CA GLY A 135 -8.84 0.79 -4.75
C GLY A 135 -7.91 1.93 -5.16
N VAL A 136 -7.56 2.75 -4.19
CA VAL A 136 -6.44 3.69 -4.24
C VAL A 136 -5.54 3.45 -3.04
N GLU A 137 -4.24 3.42 -3.27
CA GLU A 137 -3.22 3.31 -2.25
C GLU A 137 -2.18 4.40 -2.46
N VAL A 138 -1.87 5.10 -1.38
CA VAL A 138 -0.85 6.16 -1.35
C VAL A 138 0.22 5.75 -0.36
N LEU A 139 1.46 5.65 -0.84
CA LEU A 139 2.62 5.31 -0.04
C LEU A 139 3.63 6.47 -0.03
N PRO A 140 3.61 7.32 1.02
CA PRO A 140 4.56 8.42 1.16
C PRO A 140 6.01 7.95 1.24
N GLY A 141 6.93 8.74 0.66
CA GLY A 141 8.37 8.44 0.65
C GLY A 141 8.78 7.29 -0.29
N ALA A 142 7.85 6.67 -1.02
CA ALA A 142 8.13 5.54 -1.90
C ALA A 142 8.31 5.90 -3.38
N GLY A 143 8.31 7.20 -3.75
CA GLY A 143 8.42 7.65 -5.14
C GLY A 143 9.68 7.17 -5.86
N ASP A 144 10.81 7.07 -5.15
CA ASP A 144 12.08 6.56 -5.71
C ASP A 144 12.07 5.07 -6.02
N TYR A 145 11.09 4.32 -5.49
CA TYR A 145 10.89 2.89 -5.74
C TYR A 145 9.86 2.63 -6.83
N PHE A 146 9.21 3.67 -7.35
CA PHE A 146 8.28 3.54 -8.45
C PHE A 146 8.97 2.87 -9.64
N VAL A 147 8.38 1.77 -10.05
CA VAL A 147 8.74 1.08 -11.29
C VAL A 147 7.59 1.26 -12.28
N GLU A 148 7.95 1.55 -13.52
CA GLU A 148 6.97 1.67 -14.60
C GLU A 148 6.28 0.34 -14.89
N ASP A 149 6.82 -0.78 -14.40
CA ASP A 149 6.18 -2.09 -14.41
C ASP A 149 5.09 -2.15 -13.33
N ALA A 150 3.86 -1.91 -13.76
CA ALA A 150 2.75 -1.54 -12.88
C ALA A 150 2.05 -2.74 -12.20
N GLY A 151 2.66 -3.93 -12.20
CA GLY A 151 2.20 -5.11 -11.45
C GLY A 151 1.53 -6.20 -12.29
N ASP A 152 1.74 -7.45 -11.83
CA ASP A 152 1.17 -8.79 -12.15
C ASP A 152 0.91 -9.22 -13.60
N THR A 153 1.22 -8.37 -14.56
CA THR A 153 1.09 -8.69 -15.97
C THR A 153 2.49 -8.76 -16.57
N ASP A 154 2.89 -9.90 -17.13
CA ASP A 154 4.08 -10.02 -17.98
C ASP A 154 3.95 -9.18 -19.29
N GLU A 155 2.98 -8.26 -19.34
CA GLU A 155 2.55 -7.53 -20.52
C GLU A 155 3.29 -6.19 -20.62
N PRO A 156 3.57 -5.71 -21.85
CA PRO A 156 4.20 -4.42 -22.05
C PRO A 156 3.31 -3.30 -21.50
N VAL A 157 3.86 -2.49 -20.59
CA VAL A 157 3.19 -1.29 -20.09
C VAL A 157 3.00 -0.30 -21.24
N ASP A 158 1.78 0.20 -21.38
CA ASP A 158 1.43 1.20 -22.40
C ASP A 158 2.24 2.49 -22.18
N PRO A 159 2.51 3.27 -23.24
CA PRO A 159 3.29 4.49 -23.12
C PRO A 159 2.64 5.41 -22.09
N SER A 160 3.50 5.96 -21.25
CA SER A 160 3.19 6.84 -20.14
C SER A 160 2.01 7.80 -20.45
N VAL A 161 0.91 7.69 -19.70
CA VAL A 161 -0.28 8.55 -19.82
C VAL A 161 -0.16 9.76 -18.90
N ASP A 162 -0.54 10.95 -19.38
CA ASP A 162 -0.66 12.13 -18.51
C ASP A 162 -2.01 12.11 -17.80
N VAL A 163 -1.98 12.06 -16.47
CA VAL A 163 -3.17 12.14 -15.63
C VAL A 163 -3.00 13.33 -14.71
N ALA A 164 -3.75 14.40 -14.98
CA ALA A 164 -3.69 15.66 -14.22
C ALA A 164 -2.26 16.26 -14.10
N GLY A 165 -1.45 16.16 -15.16
CA GLY A 165 -0.06 16.64 -15.15
C GLY A 165 0.95 15.72 -14.48
N VAL A 166 0.53 14.52 -14.04
CA VAL A 166 1.39 13.47 -13.51
C VAL A 166 1.60 12.42 -14.58
N GLN A 167 2.88 12.16 -14.89
CA GLN A 167 3.24 11.07 -15.76
C GLN A 167 2.96 9.75 -15.06
N SER A 168 1.98 9.01 -15.59
CA SER A 168 1.50 7.76 -15.02
C SER A 168 1.70 6.60 -15.99
N VAL A 169 1.67 5.40 -15.46
CA VAL A 169 1.54 4.15 -16.21
C VAL A 169 0.12 3.63 -16.07
N SER A 170 -0.37 2.96 -17.12
CA SER A 170 -1.66 2.27 -17.08
C SER A 170 -1.56 0.95 -17.81
N THR A 171 -2.25 -0.06 -17.29
CA THR A 171 -2.31 -1.40 -17.91
C THR A 171 -3.62 -2.08 -17.56
N CYS A 172 -4.03 -3.03 -18.39
CA CYS A 172 -5.07 -3.99 -18.07
C CYS A 172 -4.57 -5.40 -18.43
N GLY A 173 -4.93 -6.36 -17.61
CA GLY A 173 -4.65 -7.77 -17.86
C GLY A 173 -5.68 -8.67 -17.19
N PRO A 174 -5.37 -9.97 -17.03
CA PRO A 174 -6.37 -10.98 -16.65
C PRO A 174 -7.10 -10.71 -15.33
N LEU A 175 -6.46 -9.98 -14.39
CA LEU A 175 -7.00 -9.67 -13.07
C LEU A 175 -7.81 -8.35 -13.05
N GLY A 176 -7.60 -7.46 -14.03
CA GLY A 176 -8.27 -6.17 -14.10
C GLY A 176 -7.37 -5.07 -14.66
N CYS A 177 -7.48 -3.86 -14.13
CA CYS A 177 -6.81 -2.67 -14.67
C CYS A 177 -6.16 -1.85 -13.57
N LEU A 178 -5.12 -1.08 -13.93
CA LEU A 178 -4.36 -0.27 -12.98
C LEU A 178 -3.87 1.03 -13.62
N VAL A 179 -3.76 2.06 -12.80
CA VAL A 179 -3.09 3.35 -13.06
C VAL A 179 -2.16 3.65 -11.89
N ALA A 180 -0.90 3.96 -12.15
CA ALA A 180 0.05 4.32 -11.09
C ALA A 180 0.96 5.47 -11.50
N GLY A 181 1.43 6.23 -10.52
CA GLY A 181 2.30 7.37 -10.74
C GLY A 181 2.93 7.88 -9.45
N VAL A 182 3.79 8.88 -9.59
CA VAL A 182 4.50 9.52 -8.47
C VAL A 182 4.02 10.96 -8.31
N VAL A 183 3.60 11.31 -7.09
CA VAL A 183 3.21 12.68 -6.72
C VAL A 183 4.08 13.14 -5.57
N GLY A 184 4.92 14.16 -5.81
CA GLY A 184 5.95 14.54 -4.85
C GLY A 184 6.94 13.39 -4.62
N ASP A 185 6.98 12.85 -3.41
CA ASP A 185 7.76 11.68 -3.01
C ASP A 185 6.91 10.43 -2.78
N SER A 186 5.61 10.46 -3.11
CA SER A 186 4.66 9.39 -2.84
C SER A 186 4.42 8.54 -4.09
N TRP A 187 4.41 7.21 -3.94
CA TRP A 187 3.90 6.29 -4.96
C TRP A 187 2.40 6.12 -4.76
N VAL A 188 1.61 6.45 -5.77
CA VAL A 188 0.16 6.25 -5.79
C VAL A 188 -0.20 5.14 -6.78
N ARG A 189 -1.00 4.17 -6.32
CA ARG A 189 -1.55 3.06 -7.12
C ARG A 189 -3.07 3.15 -7.08
N VAL A 190 -3.71 3.11 -8.24
CA VAL A 190 -5.17 3.02 -8.39
C VAL A 190 -5.47 1.78 -9.23
N TRP A 191 -6.27 0.86 -8.71
CA TRP A 191 -6.46 -0.45 -9.31
C TRP A 191 -7.92 -0.87 -9.31
N MET A 192 -8.27 -1.76 -10.22
CA MET A 192 -9.52 -2.51 -10.21
C MET A 192 -9.20 -3.97 -10.44
N HIS A 193 -9.75 -4.83 -9.59
CA HIS A 193 -9.74 -6.27 -9.78
C HIS A 193 -11.15 -6.81 -9.93
N THR A 194 -11.35 -7.79 -10.80
CA THR A 194 -12.66 -8.39 -11.04
C THR A 194 -12.56 -9.89 -11.31
N SER A 195 -13.67 -10.61 -11.10
CA SER A 195 -13.76 -12.01 -11.52
C SER A 195 -13.57 -12.14 -13.03
N GLY A 196 -12.46 -12.75 -13.45
CA GLY A 196 -12.18 -13.11 -14.84
C GLY A 196 -12.34 -11.96 -15.83
N TRP A 197 -11.50 -10.91 -15.73
CA TRP A 197 -11.58 -9.74 -16.61
C TRP A 197 -11.72 -10.12 -18.09
N GLU A 198 -10.91 -11.06 -18.58
CA GLU A 198 -10.91 -11.50 -19.98
C GLU A 198 -11.87 -12.66 -20.28
N GLN A 199 -12.70 -13.05 -19.30
CA GLN A 199 -13.54 -14.23 -19.37
C GLN A 199 -15.02 -13.87 -19.57
N ASP A 200 -15.77 -14.82 -20.12
CA ASP A 200 -17.21 -14.64 -20.41
C ASP A 200 -18.08 -14.54 -19.15
N PHE A 201 -17.53 -14.84 -17.97
CA PHE A 201 -18.20 -14.69 -16.68
C PHE A 201 -17.88 -13.35 -15.99
N SER A 202 -17.11 -12.47 -16.65
CA SER A 202 -16.85 -11.14 -16.12
C SER A 202 -18.15 -10.36 -15.92
N PRO A 203 -18.31 -9.62 -14.81
CA PRO A 203 -19.45 -8.69 -14.68
C PRO A 203 -19.42 -7.55 -15.72
N TYR A 204 -18.28 -7.38 -16.42
CA TYR A 204 -18.11 -6.43 -17.50
C TYR A 204 -18.22 -7.08 -18.91
N GLU A 205 -18.58 -8.36 -18.99
CA GLU A 205 -18.83 -9.05 -20.26
C GLU A 205 -19.93 -8.32 -21.06
N GLY A 206 -19.74 -8.18 -22.37
CA GLY A 206 -20.68 -7.47 -23.26
C GLY A 206 -20.63 -5.93 -23.19
N MET A 207 -19.82 -5.33 -22.32
CA MET A 207 -19.64 -3.88 -22.28
C MET A 207 -18.82 -3.38 -23.49
N PRO A 208 -19.36 -2.44 -24.31
CA PRO A 208 -18.58 -1.79 -25.37
C PRO A 208 -17.41 -0.99 -24.79
N ASP A 209 -16.24 -1.04 -25.43
CA ASP A 209 -15.04 -0.31 -25.00
C ASP A 209 -14.73 -0.48 -23.50
N ARG A 210 -14.98 -1.69 -22.96
CA ARG A 210 -14.84 -2.02 -21.54
C ARG A 210 -13.55 -1.48 -20.91
N GLU A 211 -12.42 -1.80 -21.53
CA GLU A 211 -11.09 -1.42 -21.04
C GLU A 211 -10.94 0.09 -20.94
N LYS A 212 -11.30 0.81 -21.99
CA LYS A 212 -11.29 2.27 -22.03
C LYS A 212 -12.23 2.88 -20.99
N THR A 213 -13.40 2.27 -20.76
CA THR A 213 -14.38 2.75 -19.78
C THR A 213 -13.83 2.62 -18.37
N VAL A 214 -13.28 1.45 -18.03
CA VAL A 214 -12.67 1.21 -16.71
C VAL A 214 -11.42 2.07 -16.51
N LEU A 215 -10.49 2.10 -17.47
CA LEU A 215 -9.29 2.93 -17.40
C LEU A 215 -9.64 4.41 -17.27
N GLY A 216 -10.67 4.90 -17.97
CA GLY A 216 -11.15 6.28 -17.81
C GLY A 216 -11.66 6.56 -16.39
N GLY A 217 -12.35 5.60 -15.77
CA GLY A 217 -12.77 5.67 -14.36
C GLY A 217 -11.59 5.68 -13.39
N LEU A 218 -10.61 4.79 -13.58
CA LEU A 218 -9.39 4.74 -12.77
C LEU A 218 -8.55 6.03 -12.91
N GLN A 219 -8.43 6.57 -14.12
CA GLN A 219 -7.75 7.84 -14.37
C GLN A 219 -8.47 9.02 -13.69
N ALA A 220 -9.80 9.00 -13.59
CA ALA A 220 -10.54 10.01 -12.84
C ALA A 220 -10.28 9.93 -11.33
N ILE A 221 -10.20 8.71 -10.78
CA ILE A 221 -9.82 8.48 -9.37
C ILE A 221 -8.38 8.93 -9.13
N ALA A 222 -7.44 8.53 -10.00
CA ALA A 222 -6.04 8.94 -9.92
C ALA A 222 -5.88 10.46 -10.00
N SER A 223 -6.56 11.12 -10.94
CA SER A 223 -6.59 12.58 -11.08
C SER A 223 -7.01 13.28 -9.78
N ARG A 224 -8.05 12.77 -9.11
CA ARG A 224 -8.49 13.30 -7.82
C ARG A 224 -7.44 13.12 -6.73
N ALA A 225 -6.91 11.91 -6.58
CA ALA A 225 -5.88 11.60 -5.58
C ALA A 225 -4.61 12.44 -5.80
N TYR A 226 -4.16 12.56 -7.05
CA TYR A 226 -2.98 13.35 -7.40
C TYR A 226 -3.18 14.83 -7.09
N GLY A 227 -4.34 15.39 -7.44
CA GLY A 227 -4.68 16.77 -7.11
C GLY A 227 -4.70 17.02 -5.60
N ALA A 228 -5.33 16.12 -4.83
CA ALA A 228 -5.37 16.22 -3.38
C ALA A 228 -3.97 16.21 -2.76
N LEU A 229 -3.09 15.31 -3.21
CA LEU A 229 -1.71 15.22 -2.73
C LEU A 229 -0.84 16.41 -3.15
N ALA A 230 -1.02 16.92 -4.37
CA ALA A 230 -0.25 18.06 -4.88
C ALA A 230 -0.60 19.39 -4.19
N GLU A 231 -1.85 19.53 -3.74
CA GLU A 231 -2.32 20.72 -3.01
C GLU A 231 -2.05 20.66 -1.51
N ALA A 232 -1.96 19.45 -0.95
CA ALA A 232 -1.78 19.23 0.48
C ALA A 232 -0.32 19.41 0.92
N PRO A 233 -0.07 19.97 2.11
CA PRO A 233 1.26 19.97 2.70
C PRO A 233 1.64 18.55 3.16
N ALA A 234 2.94 18.24 3.29
CA ALA A 234 3.44 16.91 3.66
C ALA A 234 2.85 16.38 4.98
N GLU A 235 2.56 17.27 5.93
CA GLU A 235 1.96 16.92 7.21
C GLU A 235 0.53 16.39 7.08
N ALA A 236 -0.17 16.65 5.97
CA ALA A 236 -1.53 16.17 5.73
C ALA A 236 -1.58 14.72 5.26
N TYR A 237 -0.47 14.17 4.76
CA TYR A 237 -0.36 12.76 4.37
C TYR A 237 0.76 12.04 5.12
N ALA A 238 1.18 12.59 6.26
CA ALA A 238 2.02 11.91 7.24
C ALA A 238 1.15 11.01 8.15
N TRP A 239 0.48 10.02 7.55
CA TRP A 239 -0.33 9.08 8.31
C TRP A 239 0.52 8.30 9.31
N ARG A 240 -0.12 7.77 10.35
CA ARG A 240 0.59 7.10 11.44
C ARG A 240 1.22 5.80 10.94
N ALA A 241 2.53 5.81 10.76
CA ALA A 241 3.32 4.60 10.60
C ALA A 241 3.49 3.87 11.94
N ARG A 242 3.86 2.59 11.87
CA ARG A 242 4.41 1.88 13.04
C ARG A 242 5.69 2.57 13.53
N GLY A 243 6.07 2.30 14.78
CA GLY A 243 7.37 2.74 15.29
C GLY A 243 8.53 1.98 14.65
N GLU A 244 9.75 2.44 14.89
CA GLU A 244 10.96 1.67 14.55
C GLU A 244 10.88 0.26 15.18
N ALA A 245 11.09 -0.76 14.36
CA ALA A 245 11.09 -2.14 14.77
C ALA A 245 12.43 -2.79 14.40
N THR A 246 12.82 -3.84 15.13
CA THR A 246 14.03 -4.58 14.79
C THR A 246 13.69 -5.61 13.72
N PRO A 247 14.38 -5.63 12.57
CA PRO A 247 14.17 -6.66 11.55
C PRO A 247 14.37 -8.06 12.14
N VAL A 248 13.50 -8.99 11.78
CA VAL A 248 13.51 -10.36 12.30
C VAL A 248 14.06 -11.29 11.23
N THR A 249 15.08 -12.09 11.53
CA THR A 249 15.62 -13.06 10.56
C THR A 249 14.91 -14.41 10.62
N CYS A 250 15.06 -15.25 9.59
CA CYS A 250 14.58 -16.63 9.66
C CYS A 250 15.20 -17.47 10.78
N LYS A 251 16.41 -17.10 11.24
CA LYS A 251 17.02 -17.71 12.42
C LYS A 251 16.30 -17.30 13.71
N ASP A 252 15.92 -16.03 13.82
CA ASP A 252 15.16 -15.52 14.98
C ASP A 252 13.77 -16.14 15.01
N LEU A 253 13.09 -16.21 13.86
CA LEU A 253 11.82 -16.94 13.70
C LEU A 253 11.99 -18.42 14.03
N SER A 254 13.03 -19.09 13.57
CA SER A 254 13.28 -20.49 13.93
C SER A 254 13.46 -20.68 15.44
N ALA A 255 14.07 -19.72 16.14
CA ALA A 255 14.23 -19.77 17.59
C ALA A 255 12.91 -19.50 18.34
N ALA A 256 12.13 -18.52 17.88
CA ALA A 256 10.86 -18.11 18.48
C ALA A 256 9.73 -19.10 18.18
N VAL A 257 9.61 -19.49 16.92
CA VAL A 257 8.62 -20.42 16.40
C VAL A 257 9.04 -21.86 16.68
N GLY A 258 10.31 -22.27 16.57
CA GLY A 258 10.72 -23.69 16.72
C GLY A 258 10.36 -24.35 18.05
N LYS A 259 10.21 -23.60 19.15
CA LYS A 259 9.70 -24.13 20.44
C LYS A 259 8.16 -24.21 20.49
N LYS A 260 7.47 -23.49 19.63
CA LYS A 260 6.00 -23.36 19.57
C LYS A 260 5.39 -23.93 18.29
N ALA A 261 6.19 -24.27 17.29
CA ALA A 261 5.75 -24.67 15.95
C ALA A 261 4.86 -25.91 16.04
N GLU A 262 5.27 -26.89 16.84
CA GLU A 262 4.47 -28.08 17.12
C GLU A 262 3.13 -27.73 17.80
N THR A 263 3.12 -26.80 18.77
CA THR A 263 1.88 -26.33 19.44
C THR A 263 1.00 -25.48 18.53
N TRP A 264 1.57 -24.88 17.49
CA TRP A 264 0.86 -24.10 16.48
C TRP A 264 0.39 -24.97 15.30
N GLY A 265 0.86 -26.24 15.23
CA GLY A 265 0.48 -27.20 14.20
C GLY A 265 1.53 -27.42 13.09
N TYR A 266 2.63 -26.68 13.12
CA TYR A 266 3.69 -26.63 12.11
C TYR A 266 4.90 -27.47 12.57
N GLY A 267 5.10 -28.65 11.99
CA GLY A 267 5.99 -29.68 12.57
C GLY A 267 7.40 -29.77 11.99
N LYS A 268 7.86 -28.76 11.23
CA LYS A 268 9.12 -28.86 10.46
C LYS A 268 10.06 -27.71 10.85
N PRO A 269 11.39 -27.86 10.75
CA PRO A 269 12.32 -26.74 10.88
C PRO A 269 12.21 -25.80 9.66
N LEU A 270 12.54 -24.50 9.81
CA LEU A 270 12.67 -23.56 8.67
C LEU A 270 14.08 -23.73 8.08
N ASP A 271 14.22 -23.71 6.74
CA ASP A 271 15.56 -23.94 6.12
C ASP A 271 15.79 -23.21 4.81
N LYS A 272 14.99 -22.20 4.50
CA LYS A 272 15.34 -21.26 3.44
C LYS A 272 14.78 -19.88 3.73
N ASP A 273 15.65 -18.89 3.60
CA ASP A 273 15.26 -17.52 3.32
C ASP A 273 14.58 -17.56 1.94
N ALA A 274 13.30 -17.20 1.86
CA ALA A 274 12.79 -16.75 0.57
C ALA A 274 13.35 -15.33 0.38
N PRO A 275 13.90 -14.98 -0.79
CA PRO A 275 14.42 -13.64 -0.99
C PRO A 275 13.27 -12.63 -0.82
N ALA A 276 13.45 -11.73 0.14
CA ALA A 276 12.77 -10.43 0.17
C ALA A 276 13.86 -9.36 0.36
N GLY A 277 14.95 -9.48 -0.41
CA GLY A 277 16.00 -8.47 -0.42
C GLY A 277 15.48 -7.20 -1.11
N PRO A 278 15.86 -6.00 -0.64
CA PRO A 278 15.43 -4.73 -1.23
C PRO A 278 15.80 -4.58 -2.72
N GLU A 279 16.81 -5.30 -3.18
CA GLU A 279 17.24 -5.36 -4.57
C GLU A 279 16.28 -6.10 -5.54
N ASP A 280 15.33 -6.87 -5.01
CA ASP A 280 14.39 -7.68 -5.79
C ASP A 280 12.98 -7.07 -5.85
N ALA A 281 12.70 -5.99 -5.11
CA ALA A 281 11.39 -5.36 -5.08
C ALA A 281 11.07 -4.68 -6.43
N LYS A 282 10.07 -5.23 -7.12
CA LYS A 282 9.62 -4.83 -8.48
C LYS A 282 8.11 -4.60 -8.55
N SER A 283 7.42 -4.64 -7.43
CA SER A 283 6.00 -4.31 -7.34
C SER A 283 5.73 -3.44 -6.12
N PHE A 284 4.58 -2.77 -6.14
CA PHE A 284 4.12 -1.96 -5.02
C PHE A 284 4.07 -2.76 -3.71
N ASP A 285 3.53 -3.98 -3.76
CA ASP A 285 3.40 -4.85 -2.58
C ASP A 285 4.77 -5.34 -2.07
N GLN A 286 5.72 -5.62 -2.97
CA GLN A 286 7.09 -5.96 -2.57
C GLN A 286 7.82 -4.78 -1.93
N VAL A 287 7.57 -3.56 -2.41
CA VAL A 287 8.12 -2.33 -1.80
C VAL A 287 7.49 -2.09 -0.43
N LEU A 288 6.18 -2.27 -0.28
CA LEU A 288 5.52 -2.26 1.03
C LEU A 288 6.14 -3.27 1.98
N TRP A 289 6.29 -4.52 1.55
CA TRP A 289 6.89 -5.58 2.34
C TRP A 289 8.31 -5.23 2.81
N MET A 290 9.13 -4.70 1.90
CA MET A 290 10.49 -4.25 2.18
C MET A 290 10.54 -3.08 3.16
N LEU A 291 9.75 -2.02 2.95
CA LEU A 291 9.67 -0.88 3.86
C LEU A 291 9.16 -1.27 5.25
N MET A 292 8.42 -2.36 5.31
CA MET A 292 7.90 -2.97 6.52
C MET A 292 8.84 -4.02 7.13
N ASP A 293 10.11 -4.12 6.71
CA ASP A 293 11.07 -5.10 7.22
C ASP A 293 10.49 -6.52 7.29
N GLY A 294 9.57 -6.82 6.37
CA GLY A 294 8.82 -8.05 6.34
C GLY A 294 9.75 -9.21 6.04
N THR A 295 9.57 -10.33 6.74
CA THR A 295 10.41 -11.52 6.53
C THR A 295 9.55 -12.75 6.36
N THR A 296 9.81 -13.50 5.29
CA THR A 296 9.11 -14.74 4.96
C THR A 296 10.09 -15.91 4.94
N CYS A 297 9.79 -16.93 5.74
CA CYS A 297 10.61 -18.12 5.91
C CYS A 297 9.82 -19.36 5.54
N ARG A 298 10.43 -20.28 4.80
CA ARG A 298 9.77 -21.53 4.40
C ARG A 298 10.27 -22.72 5.21
N TRP A 299 9.39 -23.69 5.39
CA TRP A 299 9.71 -24.92 6.12
C TRP A 299 10.59 -25.86 5.26
N LYS A 300 11.65 -26.42 5.86
CA LYS A 300 12.74 -27.23 5.26
C LYS A 300 12.29 -28.36 4.36
N ASP A 301 11.19 -29.01 4.75
CA ASP A 301 10.60 -30.13 4.03
C ASP A 301 9.09 -29.94 3.87
N GLY A 302 8.59 -28.70 4.01
CA GLY A 302 7.18 -28.38 3.83
C GLY A 302 6.72 -28.60 2.38
N TYR A 303 5.42 -28.54 2.14
CA TYR A 303 4.96 -28.25 0.78
C TYR A 303 5.51 -26.88 0.35
N ASP A 304 5.63 -26.61 -0.94
CA ASP A 304 6.19 -25.34 -1.44
C ASP A 304 5.47 -24.11 -0.86
N GLU A 305 4.20 -24.26 -0.49
CA GLU A 305 3.34 -23.24 0.11
C GLU A 305 3.37 -23.20 1.65
N ASP A 306 4.06 -24.12 2.34
CA ASP A 306 4.16 -24.00 3.79
C ASP A 306 5.19 -22.89 4.14
N PHE A 307 4.75 -21.78 4.74
CA PHE A 307 5.61 -20.68 5.17
C PHE A 307 5.15 -20.00 6.47
N VAL A 308 6.02 -19.17 7.03
CA VAL A 308 5.72 -18.19 8.07
C VAL A 308 6.27 -16.85 7.64
N SER A 309 5.45 -15.81 7.75
CA SER A 309 5.85 -14.43 7.53
C SER A 309 5.68 -13.64 8.82
N VAL A 310 6.53 -12.63 9.01
CA VAL A 310 6.46 -11.70 10.14
C VAL A 310 6.65 -10.28 9.65
N VAL A 311 5.88 -9.37 10.22
CA VAL A 311 6.07 -7.93 10.09
C VAL A 311 6.23 -7.36 11.50
N PRO A 312 7.47 -6.96 11.88
CA PRO A 312 7.75 -6.47 13.22
C PRO A 312 6.95 -5.20 13.56
N GLY A 313 6.47 -5.07 14.79
CA GLY A 313 5.76 -3.88 15.26
C GLY A 313 4.38 -3.62 14.62
N ALA A 314 3.84 -4.55 13.83
CA ALA A 314 2.58 -4.40 13.10
C ALA A 314 1.39 -5.16 13.73
N ALA A 315 1.41 -5.46 15.03
CA ALA A 315 0.35 -6.26 15.69
C ALA A 315 -1.09 -5.75 15.43
N SER A 316 -1.29 -4.44 15.28
CA SER A 316 -2.60 -3.83 14.96
C SER A 316 -3.18 -4.26 13.62
N LEU A 317 -2.37 -4.76 12.69
CA LEU A 317 -2.83 -5.30 11.42
C LEU A 317 -3.82 -6.45 11.61
N VAL A 318 -3.57 -7.33 12.56
CA VAL A 318 -4.41 -8.52 12.79
C VAL A 318 -5.76 -8.14 13.38
N GLU A 319 -5.80 -7.10 14.23
CA GLU A 319 -7.06 -6.54 14.74
C GLU A 319 -7.88 -5.92 13.61
N ARG A 320 -7.24 -5.11 12.74
CA ARG A 320 -7.91 -4.53 11.57
C ARG A 320 -8.46 -5.59 10.66
N LEU A 321 -7.65 -6.58 10.26
CA LEU A 321 -8.10 -7.71 9.45
C LEU A 321 -9.33 -8.40 10.03
N ALA A 322 -9.34 -8.67 11.34
CA ALA A 322 -10.46 -9.35 11.98
C ALA A 322 -11.77 -8.53 12.02
N THR A 323 -11.71 -7.25 11.68
CA THR A 323 -12.85 -6.31 11.73
C THR A 323 -13.15 -5.64 10.39
N SER A 324 -12.28 -5.83 9.39
CA SER A 324 -12.48 -5.30 8.05
C SER A 324 -13.66 -5.99 7.38
N PRO A 325 -14.50 -5.25 6.63
CA PRO A 325 -15.52 -5.85 5.78
C PRO A 325 -14.91 -6.88 4.83
N ASP A 326 -15.68 -7.92 4.52
CA ASP A 326 -15.30 -9.10 3.72
C ASP A 326 -14.28 -10.04 4.42
N GLU A 327 -13.30 -9.51 5.16
CA GLU A 327 -12.38 -10.29 5.97
C GLU A 327 -13.05 -10.98 7.16
N ASP A 328 -13.97 -10.28 7.84
CA ASP A 328 -14.73 -10.80 8.98
C ASP A 328 -15.68 -11.95 8.60
N VAL A 329 -16.10 -12.00 7.34
CA VAL A 329 -16.90 -13.08 6.76
C VAL A 329 -16.02 -14.30 6.46
N LEU A 330 -14.82 -14.09 5.93
CA LEU A 330 -13.90 -15.15 5.51
C LEU A 330 -13.14 -15.77 6.68
N TYR A 331 -12.49 -14.96 7.49
CA TYR A 331 -11.61 -15.40 8.55
C TYR A 331 -12.37 -15.61 9.85
N ARG A 332 -12.06 -16.71 10.54
CA ARG A 332 -12.68 -17.06 11.82
C ARG A 332 -11.70 -16.84 12.97
N PRO A 333 -12.14 -16.24 14.09
CA PRO A 333 -11.32 -16.18 15.30
C PRO A 333 -10.82 -17.57 15.69
N THR A 334 -9.56 -17.66 16.05
CA THR A 334 -8.93 -18.90 16.51
C THR A 334 -8.04 -18.64 17.72
N THR A 335 -7.51 -19.70 18.33
CA THR A 335 -6.58 -19.58 19.45
C THR A 335 -5.24 -20.17 19.08
N ILE A 336 -4.19 -19.36 19.26
CA ILE A 336 -2.79 -19.76 19.15
C ILE A 336 -2.13 -19.49 20.49
N SER A 337 -1.40 -20.49 21.01
CA SER A 337 -0.71 -20.35 22.29
C SER A 337 0.35 -19.25 22.24
N GLY A 338 0.16 -18.23 23.08
CA GLY A 338 1.05 -17.07 23.16
C GLY A 338 0.85 -16.02 22.07
N ALA A 339 -0.26 -16.08 21.32
CA ALA A 339 -0.75 -14.97 20.51
C ALA A 339 -1.74 -14.12 21.31
N ASP A 340 -1.76 -12.82 21.03
CA ASP A 340 -2.72 -11.87 21.60
C ASP A 340 -4.07 -11.97 20.87
N GLN A 341 -4.02 -12.10 19.55
CA GLN A 341 -5.17 -12.34 18.67
C GLN A 341 -4.78 -13.28 17.53
N ALA A 342 -5.73 -14.07 17.05
CA ALA A 342 -5.54 -14.90 15.86
C ALA A 342 -6.84 -15.07 15.08
N ILE A 343 -6.74 -15.05 13.75
CA ILE A 343 -7.82 -15.34 12.81
C ILE A 343 -7.31 -16.35 11.78
N ARG A 344 -8.20 -17.23 11.31
CA ARG A 344 -7.83 -18.35 10.45
C ARG A 344 -8.86 -18.58 9.36
N TYR A 345 -8.36 -18.92 8.19
CA TYR A 345 -9.11 -19.46 7.07
C TYR A 345 -8.55 -20.84 6.71
N CYS A 346 -9.41 -21.82 6.49
CA CYS A 346 -8.98 -23.17 6.11
C CYS A 346 -9.84 -23.72 4.98
N ARG A 347 -9.19 -24.30 3.96
CA ARG A 347 -9.79 -25.20 2.99
C ARG A 347 -9.39 -26.64 3.28
N GLN A 348 -9.78 -27.57 2.41
CA GLN A 348 -9.47 -29.00 2.58
C GLN A 348 -7.97 -29.30 2.57
N ASP A 349 -7.19 -28.49 1.85
CA ASP A 349 -5.80 -28.75 1.53
C ASP A 349 -4.82 -27.71 2.08
N TYR A 350 -5.29 -26.56 2.59
CA TYR A 350 -4.45 -25.54 3.23
C TYR A 350 -5.19 -24.73 4.30
N CYS A 351 -4.42 -24.09 5.19
CA CYS A 351 -4.92 -23.13 6.16
C CYS A 351 -3.99 -21.90 6.18
N GLU A 352 -4.58 -20.71 6.12
CA GLU A 352 -3.92 -19.46 6.46
C GLU A 352 -4.28 -19.06 7.89
N THR A 353 -3.31 -18.57 8.64
CA THR A 353 -3.55 -17.99 9.95
C THR A 353 -2.75 -16.72 10.13
N PHE A 354 -3.46 -15.64 10.44
CA PHE A 354 -2.89 -14.36 10.86
C PHE A 354 -2.99 -14.26 12.38
N PHE A 355 -1.91 -13.85 13.04
CA PHE A 355 -1.91 -13.68 14.49
C PHE A 355 -0.93 -12.60 14.94
N SER A 356 -1.26 -11.93 16.03
CA SER A 356 -0.38 -10.97 16.67
C SER A 356 0.29 -11.60 17.88
N ALA A 357 1.56 -11.32 18.09
CA ALA A 357 2.28 -11.75 19.27
C ALA A 357 3.46 -10.83 19.57
N GLY A 358 3.54 -10.33 20.80
CA GLY A 358 4.71 -9.55 21.25
C GLY A 358 4.90 -8.22 20.53
N GLY A 359 3.84 -7.66 19.94
CA GLY A 359 3.88 -6.42 19.16
C GLY A 359 4.02 -6.62 17.65
N ASP A 360 4.26 -7.84 17.17
CA ASP A 360 4.43 -8.14 15.75
C ASP A 360 3.17 -8.79 15.15
N ALA A 361 3.02 -8.69 13.82
CA ALA A 361 2.06 -9.46 13.06
C ALA A 361 2.74 -10.66 12.39
N TYR A 362 2.07 -11.80 12.41
CA TYR A 362 2.53 -13.04 11.80
C TYR A 362 1.46 -13.57 10.86
N GLN A 363 1.92 -14.17 9.76
CA GLN A 363 1.12 -14.98 8.86
C GLN A 363 1.73 -16.37 8.79
N THR A 364 0.89 -17.40 8.70
CA THR A 364 1.32 -18.77 8.43
C THR A 364 0.41 -19.43 7.41
N SER A 365 1.02 -20.01 6.39
CA SER A 365 0.36 -20.91 5.45
C SER A 365 0.74 -22.36 5.74
N SER A 366 -0.23 -23.27 5.83
CA SER A 366 0.07 -24.69 6.00
C SER A 366 -0.94 -25.68 5.46
N LYS A 367 -0.47 -26.53 4.54
CA LYS A 367 -1.14 -27.78 4.12
C LYS A 367 -1.08 -28.85 5.20
N SER A 368 0.00 -28.86 5.97
CA SER A 368 0.20 -29.81 7.06
C SER A 368 -0.85 -29.63 8.17
N LEU A 369 -1.20 -28.39 8.51
CA LEU A 369 -2.27 -28.09 9.46
C LEU A 369 -3.64 -28.52 8.93
N ALA A 370 -3.97 -28.19 7.68
CA ALA A 370 -5.24 -28.58 7.05
C ALA A 370 -5.47 -30.09 7.13
N LYS A 371 -4.44 -30.90 6.82
CA LYS A 371 -4.50 -32.36 6.95
C LYS A 371 -4.78 -32.85 8.37
N LYS A 372 -4.16 -32.23 9.37
CA LYS A 372 -4.38 -32.59 10.78
C LYS A 372 -5.83 -32.29 11.20
N LEU A 373 -6.35 -31.13 10.83
CA LEU A 373 -7.73 -30.73 11.12
C LEU A 373 -8.75 -31.66 10.45
N ALA A 374 -8.51 -32.03 9.19
CA ALA A 374 -9.34 -33.00 8.47
C ALA A 374 -9.37 -34.38 9.16
N ALA A 375 -8.22 -34.84 9.65
CA ALA A 375 -8.11 -36.12 10.36
C ALA A 375 -8.85 -36.15 11.71
N THR A 376 -9.01 -35.00 12.38
CA THR A 376 -9.76 -34.89 13.64
C THR A 376 -11.26 -34.69 13.48
N ALA A 377 -11.73 -34.30 12.29
CA ALA A 377 -13.14 -34.13 11.96
C ALA A 377 -13.81 -35.41 11.43
N SER A 378 -13.00 -36.45 11.17
CA SER A 378 -13.41 -37.79 10.72
C SER A 378 -13.54 -38.73 11.93
#